data_AF-I3STY5-F1
#
_entry.id   AF-I3STY5-F1
#
_cell.length_a   1.000
_cell.length_b   1.000
_cell.length_c   1.000
_cell.angle_alpha   90.00
_cell.angle_beta   90.00
_cell.angle_gamma   90.00
#
_symmetry.space_group_name_H-M   'P 1'
#
loop_
_entity.id
_entity.type
_entity.pdbx_description
1 polymer ?
#
loop_
_entity_poly.entity_id
_entity_poly.type
_entity_poly.pdbx_seq_one_letter_code
_entity_poly.pdbx_strand_id
1 'polypeptide(L)'
;MVRELFVMAREHAPSIIFMDEIDSIGSARMESGSGNGDSEVQRTMLELLNQLDGFEASNKIKVLMATNRIDILDQALLRPGRIDRKIEFPNPNEESRRDILKIHSRRMNLMRGIDLKKIAEKMNGASGAELKAVCTEAGMFALR
;
A
#
# COMPACT_ATOMS: atom_id res chain seq x y z
N MET A 1 -19.24 2.80 12.18
CA MET A 1 -17.88 2.94 11.61
C MET A 1 -17.85 2.85 10.08
N VAL A 2 -17.80 1.66 9.44
CA VAL A 2 -17.66 1.56 7.96
C VAL A 2 -18.79 2.30 7.23
N ARG A 3 -20.04 2.06 7.63
CA ARG A 3 -21.20 2.76 7.05
C ARG A 3 -21.10 4.30 7.15
N GLU A 4 -20.68 4.82 8.30
CA GLU A 4 -20.54 6.28 8.53
C GLU A 4 -19.44 6.88 7.66
N LEU A 5 -18.33 6.16 7.46
CA LEU A 5 -17.25 6.57 6.54
C LEU A 5 -17.79 6.77 5.12
N PHE A 6 -18.57 5.81 4.62
CA PHE A 6 -19.16 5.90 3.28
C PHE A 6 -20.27 6.96 3.19
N VAL A 7 -21.04 7.20 4.26
CA VAL A 7 -22.01 8.32 4.30
C VAL A 7 -21.27 9.66 4.22
N MET A 8 -20.26 9.87 5.05
CA MET A 8 -19.47 11.10 5.06
C MET A 8 -18.77 11.34 3.71
N ALA A 9 -18.22 10.28 3.09
CA ALA A 9 -17.63 10.36 1.76
C ALA A 9 -18.65 10.72 0.66
N ARG A 10 -19.91 10.27 0.80
CA ARG A 10 -21.03 10.64 -0.10
C ARG A 10 -21.46 12.09 0.06
N GLU A 11 -21.55 12.58 1.30
CA GLU A 11 -21.88 13.98 1.57
C GLU A 11 -20.83 14.94 1.00
N HIS A 12 -19.57 14.51 0.96
CA HIS A 12 -18.44 15.32 0.46
C HIS A 12 -17.97 14.90 -0.94
N ALA A 13 -18.84 14.27 -1.74
CA ALA A 13 -18.47 13.84 -3.09
C ALA A 13 -18.14 15.05 -4.00
N PRO A 14 -17.07 15.00 -4.84
CA PRO A 14 -16.21 13.85 -5.15
C PRO A 14 -15.15 13.59 -4.06
N SER A 15 -14.93 12.32 -3.73
CA SER A 15 -13.97 11.93 -2.67
C SER A 15 -13.22 10.64 -3.01
N ILE A 16 -12.05 10.46 -2.38
CA ILE A 16 -11.25 9.23 -2.47
C ILE A 16 -11.12 8.65 -1.06
N ILE A 17 -11.47 7.38 -0.91
CA ILE A 17 -11.26 6.61 0.31
C ILE A 17 -10.00 5.78 0.10
N PHE A 18 -8.97 5.98 0.93
CA PHE A 18 -7.76 5.16 0.94
C PHE A 18 -7.77 4.26 2.18
N MET A 19 -7.65 2.95 1.97
CA MET A 19 -7.60 1.94 3.02
C MET A 19 -6.27 1.21 2.93
N ASP A 20 -5.42 1.40 3.93
CA ASP A 20 -4.13 0.70 4.04
C ASP A 20 -4.28 -0.59 4.86
N GLU A 21 -3.35 -1.53 4.67
CA GLU A 21 -3.29 -2.80 5.40
C GLU A 21 -4.63 -3.56 5.46
N ILE A 22 -5.32 -3.65 4.31
CA ILE A 22 -6.66 -4.28 4.23
C ILE A 22 -6.63 -5.78 4.63
N ASP A 23 -5.47 -6.43 4.60
CA ASP A 23 -5.26 -7.79 5.08
C ASP A 23 -5.51 -7.96 6.59
N SER A 24 -5.40 -6.90 7.38
CA SER A 24 -5.76 -6.91 8.81
C SER A 24 -7.24 -7.22 9.05
N ILE A 25 -8.11 -6.81 8.12
CA ILE A 25 -9.56 -6.99 8.20
C ILE A 25 -10.13 -7.90 7.10
N GLY A 26 -9.29 -8.31 6.14
CA GLY A 26 -9.63 -9.04 4.93
C GLY A 26 -9.24 -10.51 4.92
N SER A 27 -8.62 -11.00 5.99
CA SER A 27 -8.10 -12.38 6.07
C SER A 27 -9.22 -13.43 5.94
N ALA A 28 -9.10 -14.32 4.97
CA ALA A 28 -9.92 -15.51 4.85
C ALA A 28 -9.61 -16.44 6.03
N ARG A 29 -10.65 -16.79 6.81
CA ARG A 29 -10.67 -17.79 7.91
C ARG A 29 -9.33 -18.48 8.14
N MET A 30 -8.60 -18.10 9.19
CA MET A 30 -7.64 -19.05 9.76
C MET A 30 -8.44 -20.09 10.53
N GLU A 31 -8.34 -21.36 10.13
CA GLU A 31 -8.95 -22.54 10.78
C GLU A 31 -8.42 -22.80 12.22
N SER A 32 -7.90 -21.80 12.92
CA SER A 32 -7.49 -21.93 14.32
C SER A 32 -8.67 -21.62 15.23
N GLY A 33 -9.38 -22.67 15.65
CA GLY A 33 -10.46 -22.58 16.62
C GLY A 33 -10.02 -21.93 17.93
N SER A 34 -10.49 -20.71 18.20
CA SER A 34 -10.73 -20.17 19.56
C SER A 34 -11.26 -18.73 19.50
N GLY A 35 -12.46 -18.52 20.02
CA GLY A 35 -12.87 -17.27 20.66
C GLY A 35 -13.49 -16.19 19.78
N ASN A 36 -14.51 -15.52 20.34
CA ASN A 36 -15.39 -14.50 19.77
C ASN A 36 -14.76 -13.32 18.97
N GLY A 37 -13.42 -13.16 18.94
CA GLY A 37 -12.73 -12.02 18.31
C GLY A 37 -12.76 -12.02 16.78
N ASP A 38 -12.81 -13.19 16.14
CA ASP A 38 -12.84 -13.33 14.66
C ASP A 38 -14.17 -12.80 14.08
N SER A 39 -15.23 -12.78 14.89
CA SER A 39 -16.58 -12.40 14.44
C SER A 39 -16.75 -10.89 14.17
N GLU A 40 -16.01 -10.02 14.87
CA GLU A 40 -16.12 -8.56 14.68
C GLU A 40 -15.37 -8.09 13.43
N VAL A 41 -14.17 -8.65 13.20
CA VAL A 41 -13.37 -8.38 12.00
C VAL A 41 -14.13 -8.84 10.76
N GLN A 42 -14.69 -10.06 10.81
CA GLN A 42 -15.50 -10.59 9.71
C GLN A 42 -16.77 -9.76 9.44
N ARG A 43 -17.46 -9.28 10.49
CA ARG A 43 -18.60 -8.36 10.33
C ARG A 43 -18.20 -7.06 9.66
N THR A 44 -17.05 -6.50 10.03
CA THR A 44 -16.51 -5.27 9.43
C THR A 44 -16.17 -5.47 7.96
N MET A 45 -15.60 -6.62 7.60
CA MET A 45 -15.31 -7.01 6.21
C MET A 45 -16.59 -7.15 5.36
N LEU A 46 -17.62 -7.83 5.90
CA LEU A 46 -18.91 -7.99 5.21
C LEU A 46 -19.62 -6.65 5.02
N GLU A 47 -19.55 -5.76 6.01
CA GLU A 47 -20.10 -4.41 5.86
C GLU A 47 -19.36 -3.62 4.77
N LEU A 48 -18.03 -3.73 4.70
CA LEU A 48 -17.25 -3.13 3.61
C LEU A 48 -17.68 -3.68 2.25
N LEU A 49 -17.85 -5.00 2.12
CA LEU A 49 -18.33 -5.64 0.90
C LEU A 49 -19.71 -5.12 0.48
N ASN A 50 -20.65 -5.01 1.43
CA ASN A 50 -21.98 -4.46 1.18
C ASN A 50 -21.92 -2.99 0.72
N GLN A 51 -21.03 -2.19 1.33
CA GLN A 51 -20.84 -0.81 0.90
C GLN A 51 -20.27 -0.74 -0.50
N LEU A 52 -19.34 -1.63 -0.90
CA LEU A 52 -18.77 -1.69 -2.25
C LEU A 52 -19.78 -2.19 -3.31
N ASP A 53 -20.58 -3.20 -3.00
CA ASP A 53 -21.62 -3.72 -3.91
C ASP A 53 -22.73 -2.70 -4.20
N GLY A 54 -22.98 -1.79 -3.25
CA GLY A 54 -23.92 -0.69 -3.40
C GLY A 54 -23.42 0.47 -4.28
N PHE A 55 -22.23 0.38 -4.88
CA PHE A 55 -21.73 1.41 -5.77
C PHE A 55 -22.29 1.25 -7.18
N GLU A 56 -23.21 2.14 -7.55
CA GLU A 56 -23.44 2.42 -8.95
C GLU A 56 -22.22 3.15 -9.56
N ALA A 57 -21.90 2.85 -10.82
CA ALA A 57 -20.81 3.48 -11.57
C ALA A 57 -20.93 5.03 -11.68
N SER A 58 -22.11 5.57 -11.35
CA SER A 58 -22.43 7.01 -11.28
C SER A 58 -21.84 7.72 -10.05
N ASN A 59 -21.36 6.98 -9.05
CA ASN A 59 -20.83 7.56 -7.82
C ASN A 59 -19.45 8.19 -8.02
N LYS A 60 -19.34 9.47 -7.66
CA LYS A 60 -18.10 10.30 -7.70
C LYS A 60 -17.08 9.94 -6.60
N ILE A 61 -17.16 8.74 -6.05
CA ILE A 61 -16.32 8.27 -4.96
C ILE A 61 -15.46 7.13 -5.49
N LYS A 62 -14.16 7.17 -5.22
CA LYS A 62 -13.21 6.12 -5.59
C LYS A 62 -12.59 5.51 -4.34
N VAL A 63 -12.42 4.20 -4.33
CA VAL A 63 -11.80 3.47 -3.23
C VAL A 63 -10.45 2.93 -3.70
N LEU A 64 -9.41 3.21 -2.93
CA LEU A 64 -8.06 2.68 -3.10
C LEU A 64 -7.75 1.81 -1.89
N MET A 65 -7.27 0.59 -2.14
CA MET A 65 -6.90 -0.36 -1.10
C MET A 65 -5.45 -0.78 -1.28
N ALA A 66 -4.71 -0.89 -0.19
CA ALA A 66 -3.34 -1.39 -0.16
C ALA A 66 -3.24 -2.60 0.77
N THR A 67 -2.47 -3.61 0.34
CA THR A 67 -2.13 -4.79 1.13
C THR A 67 -0.77 -5.30 0.72
N ASN A 68 -0.07 -5.93 1.67
CA ASN A 68 1.15 -6.69 1.40
C ASN A 68 0.86 -8.19 1.16
N ARG A 69 -0.36 -8.64 1.42
CA ARG A 69 -0.76 -10.06 1.41
C ARG A 69 -2.05 -10.30 0.66
N ILE A 70 -2.01 -10.19 -0.67
CA ILE A 70 -3.18 -10.46 -1.53
C ILE A 70 -3.65 -11.92 -1.45
N ASP A 71 -2.76 -12.84 -1.05
CA ASP A 71 -2.99 -14.29 -0.93
C ASP A 71 -3.98 -14.65 0.19
N ILE A 72 -4.03 -13.87 1.27
CA ILE A 72 -4.94 -14.12 2.39
C ILE A 72 -6.27 -13.38 2.27
N LEU A 73 -6.42 -12.49 1.29
CA LEU A 73 -7.66 -11.74 1.12
C LEU A 73 -8.81 -12.64 0.70
N ASP A 74 -9.99 -12.39 1.27
CA ASP A 74 -11.22 -13.08 0.86
C ASP A 74 -11.45 -12.91 -0.65
N GLN A 75 -11.61 -14.03 -1.35
CA GLN A 75 -11.92 -14.07 -2.79
C GLN A 75 -13.18 -13.28 -3.14
N ALA A 76 -14.09 -13.08 -2.19
CA ALA A 76 -15.25 -12.23 -2.32
C ALA A 76 -14.87 -10.79 -2.66
N LEU A 77 -13.83 -10.21 -2.06
CA LEU A 77 -13.34 -8.86 -2.38
C LEU A 77 -12.77 -8.78 -3.80
N LEU A 78 -12.14 -9.87 -4.26
CA LEU A 78 -11.42 -9.93 -5.53
C LEU A 78 -12.31 -10.11 -6.77
N ARG A 79 -13.63 -10.25 -6.58
CA ARG A 79 -14.60 -10.44 -7.67
C ARG A 79 -14.82 -9.14 -8.47
N PRO A 80 -15.03 -9.25 -9.79
CA PRO A 80 -15.42 -8.10 -10.62
C PRO A 80 -16.67 -7.40 -10.08
N GLY A 81 -16.70 -6.07 -10.11
CA GLY A 81 -17.77 -5.26 -9.52
C GLY A 81 -17.48 -4.75 -8.10
N ARG A 82 -16.44 -5.26 -7.44
CA ARG A 82 -15.94 -4.76 -6.14
C ARG A 82 -14.55 -4.14 -6.28
N ILE A 83 -13.60 -4.93 -6.78
CA ILE A 83 -12.25 -4.47 -7.10
C ILE A 83 -12.00 -4.69 -8.60
N ASP A 84 -12.10 -3.61 -9.37
CA ASP A 84 -11.95 -3.67 -10.83
C ASP A 84 -10.49 -3.68 -11.30
N ARG A 85 -9.59 -3.07 -10.52
CA ARG A 85 -8.18 -2.90 -10.86
C ARG A 85 -7.28 -3.44 -9.75
N LYS A 86 -6.35 -4.30 -10.15
CA LYS A 86 -5.30 -4.86 -9.30
C LYS A 86 -3.98 -4.34 -9.86
N ILE A 87 -3.24 -3.59 -9.06
CA ILE A 87 -1.96 -2.99 -9.45
C ILE A 87 -0.91 -3.61 -8.55
N GLU A 88 0.01 -4.34 -9.16
CA GLU A 88 1.14 -4.94 -8.46
C GLU A 88 2.31 -3.93 -8.41
N PHE A 89 2.94 -3.83 -7.24
CA PHE A 89 4.12 -3.01 -7.02
C PHE A 89 5.33 -3.93 -6.81
N PRO A 90 6.10 -4.26 -7.87
CA PRO A 90 7.30 -5.07 -7.72
C PRO A 90 8.42 -4.26 -7.07
N ASN A 91 9.45 -4.96 -6.60
CA ASN A 91 10.70 -4.31 -6.19
C ASN A 91 11.30 -3.50 -7.34
N PRO A 92 11.92 -2.34 -7.04
CA PRO A 92 12.47 -1.47 -8.08
C PRO A 92 13.59 -2.18 -8.85
N ASN A 93 13.55 -2.06 -10.19
CA ASN A 93 14.65 -2.47 -11.06
C ASN A 93 15.87 -1.54 -10.89
N GLU A 94 17.01 -1.88 -11.49
CA GLU A 94 18.26 -1.12 -11.34
C GLU A 94 18.11 0.38 -11.70
N GLU A 95 17.40 0.69 -12.78
CA GLU A 95 17.15 2.06 -13.22
C GLU A 95 16.28 2.83 -12.21
N SER A 96 15.19 2.23 -11.76
CA SER A 96 14.32 2.77 -10.71
C SER A 96 15.09 2.97 -9.40
N ARG A 97 15.98 2.04 -9.02
CA ARG A 97 16.83 2.19 -7.82
C ARG A 97 17.74 3.41 -7.94
N ARG A 98 18.35 3.62 -9.11
CA ARG A 98 19.18 4.80 -9.39
C ARG A 98 18.38 6.10 -9.25
N ASP A 99 17.16 6.12 -9.78
CA ASP A 99 16.30 7.31 -9.72
C ASP A 99 15.81 7.60 -8.29
N ILE A 100 15.48 6.56 -7.52
CA ILE A 100 15.14 6.68 -6.09
C ILE A 100 16.34 7.25 -5.31
N LEU A 101 17.55 6.72 -5.52
CA LEU A 101 18.77 7.24 -4.91
C LEU A 101 19.01 8.70 -5.29
N LYS A 102 18.78 9.07 -6.56
CA LYS A 102 18.91 10.44 -7.05
C LYS A 102 17.91 11.40 -6.37
N ILE A 103 16.69 10.95 -6.11
CA ILE A 103 15.68 11.75 -5.39
C ILE A 103 16.11 11.98 -3.94
N HIS A 104 16.50 10.91 -3.22
CA HIS A 104 16.85 11.00 -1.81
C HIS A 104 18.18 11.71 -1.56
N SER A 105 19.12 11.63 -2.51
CA SER A 105 20.41 12.33 -2.44
C SER A 105 20.37 13.78 -2.92
N ARG A 106 19.26 14.26 -3.51
CA ARG A 106 19.17 15.60 -4.13
C ARG A 106 19.48 16.76 -3.17
N ARG A 107 19.23 16.59 -1.88
CA ARG A 107 19.48 17.61 -0.84
C ARG A 107 20.82 17.41 -0.11
N MET A 108 21.59 16.38 -0.45
CA MET A 108 22.87 16.07 0.16
C MET A 108 24.02 16.71 -0.62
N ASN A 109 25.09 17.06 0.09
CA ASN A 109 26.34 17.48 -0.55
C ASN A 109 27.08 16.26 -1.07
N LEU A 110 26.84 15.92 -2.34
CA LEU A 110 27.53 14.81 -3.00
C LEU A 110 28.92 15.23 -3.47
N MET A 111 29.92 14.39 -3.20
CA MET A 111 31.26 14.55 -3.77
C MET A 111 31.21 14.48 -5.31
N ARG A 112 32.04 15.29 -5.96
CA ARG A 112 32.15 15.27 -7.43
C ARG A 112 32.59 13.87 -7.90
N GLY A 113 31.77 13.25 -8.76
CA GLY A 113 32.06 11.94 -9.34
C GLY A 113 31.44 10.75 -8.62
N ILE A 114 30.55 10.96 -7.63
CA ILE A 114 29.73 9.87 -7.09
C ILE A 114 28.87 9.27 -8.20
N ASP A 115 29.02 7.96 -8.41
CA ASP A 115 28.28 7.19 -9.39
C ASP A 115 27.13 6.44 -8.72
N LEU A 116 25.94 7.06 -8.74
CA LEU A 116 24.72 6.46 -8.20
C LEU A 116 24.31 5.17 -8.94
N LYS A 117 24.75 4.98 -10.19
CA LYS A 117 24.44 3.76 -10.94
C LYS A 117 25.17 2.57 -10.33
N LYS A 118 26.48 2.70 -10.07
CA LYS A 118 27.27 1.66 -9.39
C LYS A 118 26.74 1.31 -8.00
N ILE A 119 26.15 2.27 -7.29
CA ILE A 119 25.49 2.03 -6.01
C ILE A 119 24.20 1.23 -6.24
N ALA A 120 23.36 1.63 -7.19
CA ALA A 120 22.13 0.93 -7.53
C ALA A 120 22.33 -0.53 -7.99
N GLU A 121 23.42 -0.80 -8.72
CA GLU A 121 23.86 -2.15 -9.14
C GLU A 121 24.17 -3.06 -7.94
N LYS A 122 24.73 -2.51 -6.85
CA LYS A 122 25.04 -3.26 -5.63
C LYS A 122 23.82 -3.49 -4.74
N MET A 123 22.73 -2.77 -4.95
CA MET A 123 21.52 -2.81 -4.12
C MET A 123 20.44 -3.72 -4.72
N ASN A 124 20.84 -4.91 -5.17
CA ASN A 124 19.92 -5.86 -5.76
C ASN A 124 18.86 -6.32 -4.75
N GLY A 125 17.59 -6.23 -5.15
CA GLY A 125 16.45 -6.59 -4.30
C GLY A 125 16.05 -5.53 -3.27
N ALA A 126 16.77 -4.40 -3.18
CA ALA A 126 16.44 -3.35 -2.22
C ALA A 126 15.14 -2.63 -2.57
N SER A 127 14.31 -2.43 -1.55
CA SER A 127 13.09 -1.62 -1.58
C SER A 127 13.39 -0.12 -1.62
N GLY A 128 12.37 0.68 -1.96
CA GLY A 128 12.45 2.14 -1.87
C GLY A 128 12.85 2.66 -0.48
N ALA A 129 12.36 1.99 0.57
CA ALA A 129 12.67 2.33 1.96
C ALA A 129 14.15 2.10 2.29
N GLU A 130 14.72 0.96 1.86
CA GLU A 130 16.14 0.66 2.07
C GLU A 130 17.06 1.61 1.31
N LEU A 131 16.70 2.00 0.08
CA LEU A 131 17.44 3.01 -0.69
C LEU A 131 17.48 4.36 0.03
N LYS A 132 16.35 4.79 0.59
CA LYS A 132 16.29 6.00 1.43
C LYS A 132 17.14 5.87 2.70
N ALA A 133 17.10 4.71 3.35
CA ALA A 133 17.88 4.45 4.56
C ALA A 133 19.38 4.57 4.27
N VAL A 134 19.87 3.98 3.17
CA VAL A 134 21.28 4.10 2.76
C VAL A 134 21.70 5.54 2.54
N CYS A 135 20.89 6.37 1.87
CA CYS A 135 21.19 7.80 1.74
C CYS A 135 21.27 8.50 3.09
N THR A 136 20.36 8.17 4.02
CA THR A 136 20.33 8.78 5.35
C THR A 136 21.55 8.40 6.18
N GLU A 137 21.90 7.11 6.21
CA GLU A 137 23.08 6.60 6.90
C GLU A 137 24.38 7.18 6.32
N ALA A 138 24.51 7.26 5.00
CA ALA A 138 25.67 7.87 4.36
C ALA A 138 25.88 9.34 4.80
N GLY A 139 24.79 10.09 4.99
CA GLY A 139 24.84 11.44 5.54
C GLY A 139 25.32 11.49 6.98
N MET A 140 24.82 10.58 7.84
CA MET A 140 25.25 10.47 9.24
C MET A 140 26.73 10.07 9.35
N PHE A 141 27.18 9.14 8.51
CA PHE A 141 28.59 8.74 8.45
C PHE A 141 29.51 9.89 8.05
N ALA A 142 29.06 10.82 7.20
CA ALA A 142 29.85 11.97 6.78
C ALA A 142 29.95 13.08 7.84
N LEU A 143 29.05 13.10 8.82
CA LEU A 143 29.06 14.05 9.95
C LEU A 143 29.90 13.54 11.13
N ARG A 144 30.27 12.27 11.12
CA ARG A 144 31.05 11.61 12.17
C ARG A 144 32.54 11.78 11.94
#